data_AF-A0A2P8W2N8-F1
#
_entry.id   AF-A0A2P8W2N8-F1
#
_cell.length_a   1.000
_cell.length_b   1.000
_cell.length_c   1.000
_cell.angle_alpha   90.00
_cell.angle_beta   90.00
_cell.angle_gamma   90.00
#
_symmetry.space_group_name_H-M   'P 1'
#
loop_
_entity.id
_entity.type
_entity.pdbx_description
1 polymer ?
#
loop_
_entity_poly.entity_id
_entity_poly.type
_entity_poly.pdbx_seq_one_letter_code
_entity_poly.pdbx_strand_id
1 'polypeptide(L)' 'MGYAVEGGYRIHEADIRVALAWTYRAQGNSGAAQREAERAQRMSQAMGYYWGQQDAAEVLAELATVAGA' A
#
# COMPACT_ATOMS: atom_id res chain seq x y z
N MET A 1 -21.45 -7.47 -13.09
CA MET A 1 -21.53 -8.08 -11.75
C MET A 1 -20.30 -8.90 -11.35
N GLY A 2 -19.46 -9.40 -12.28
CA GLY A 2 -18.29 -10.22 -11.93
C GLY A 2 -17.11 -9.51 -11.24
N TYR A 3 -16.81 -8.25 -11.60
CA TYR A 3 -15.66 -7.48 -11.08
C TYR A 3 -15.68 -7.30 -9.54
N ALA A 4 -16.86 -7.04 -8.95
CA ALA A 4 -16.96 -6.75 -7.52
C ALA A 4 -16.89 -8.01 -6.64
N VAL A 5 -17.20 -9.20 -7.17
CA VAL A 5 -17.20 -10.45 -6.39
C VAL A 5 -15.83 -11.15 -6.46
N GLU A 6 -15.10 -11.05 -7.58
CA GLU A 6 -13.73 -11.58 -7.68
C GLU A 6 -12.66 -10.64 -7.06
N GLY A 7 -12.95 -9.33 -6.97
CA GLY A 7 -12.03 -8.31 -6.43
C GLY A 7 -12.43 -7.68 -5.09
N GLY A 8 -13.67 -7.86 -4.62
CA GLY A 8 -14.26 -7.04 -3.54
C GLY A 8 -13.52 -7.08 -2.19
N TYR A 9 -12.94 -8.23 -1.81
CA TYR A 9 -12.12 -8.32 -0.59
C TYR A 9 -10.70 -7.76 -0.77
N ARG A 10 -10.23 -7.60 -2.01
CA ARG A 10 -8.86 -7.19 -2.32
C ARG A 10 -8.66 -5.67 -2.20
N ILE A 11 -9.71 -4.86 -2.36
CA ILE A 11 -9.66 -3.41 -2.08
C ILE A 11 -9.39 -3.19 -0.59
N HIS A 12 -10.18 -3.82 0.28
CA HIS A 12 -9.97 -3.73 1.72
C HIS A 12 -8.62 -4.29 2.16
N GLU A 13 -8.13 -5.37 1.54
CA GLU A 13 -6.78 -5.86 1.81
C GLU A 13 -5.72 -4.83 1.39
N ALA A 14 -5.87 -4.15 0.26
CA ALA A 14 -4.96 -3.08 -0.14
C ALA A 14 -4.95 -1.93 0.87
N ASP A 15 -6.13 -1.47 1.31
CA ASP A 15 -6.26 -0.39 2.30
C ASP A 15 -5.64 -0.79 3.65
N ILE A 16 -5.86 -2.02 4.12
CA ILE A 16 -5.25 -2.54 5.35
C ILE A 16 -3.72 -2.56 5.24
N ARG A 17 -3.19 -2.97 4.08
CA ARG A 17 -1.75 -2.99 3.85
C ARG A 17 -1.14 -1.58 3.84
N VAL A 18 -1.83 -0.60 3.25
CA VAL A 18 -1.44 0.82 3.35
C VAL A 18 -1.40 1.27 4.82
N ALA A 19 -2.44 0.96 5.60
CA ALA A 19 -2.48 1.31 7.01
C ALA A 19 -1.35 0.65 7.82
N LEU A 20 -1.05 -0.62 7.55
CA LEU A 20 0.10 -1.32 8.15
C LEU A 20 1.43 -0.67 7.75
N ALA A 21 1.56 -0.24 6.50
CA ALA A 21 2.77 0.42 6.02
C ALA A 21 3.04 1.73 6.79
N TRP A 22 2.01 2.57 6.95
CA TRP A 22 2.09 3.78 7.79
C TRP A 22 2.40 3.46 9.26
N THR A 23 1.78 2.41 9.80
CA THR A 23 2.01 1.97 11.18
C THR A 23 3.46 1.55 11.39
N TYR A 24 4.02 0.74 10.49
CA TYR A 24 5.42 0.32 10.57
C TYR A 24 6.39 1.50 10.39
N ARG A 25 6.08 2.45 9.50
CA ARG A 25 6.87 3.70 9.37
C ARG A 25 6.89 4.46 10.70
N ALA A 26 5.74 4.65 11.33
CA ALA A 26 5.64 5.36 12.60
C ALA A 26 6.43 4.68 13.74
N GLN A 27 6.62 3.36 13.65
CA GLN A 27 7.45 2.58 14.57
C GLN A 27 8.96 2.59 14.21
N GLY A 28 9.36 3.29 13.15
CA GLY A 28 10.74 3.30 12.65
C GLY A 28 11.14 2.01 11.91
N ASN A 29 10.18 1.12 11.62
CA ASN A 29 10.44 -0.13 10.90
C ASN A 29 10.26 0.07 9.39
N SER A 30 11.18 0.83 8.79
CA SER A 30 11.13 1.18 7.36
C SER A 30 11.08 -0.03 6.43
N GLY A 31 11.75 -1.13 6.79
CA GLY A 31 11.75 -2.36 6.00
C GLY A 31 10.39 -3.05 5.97
N ALA A 32 9.66 -3.10 7.10
CA ALA A 32 8.30 -3.62 7.12
C ALA A 32 7.32 -2.68 6.41
N ALA A 33 7.49 -1.36 6.59
CA ALA A 33 6.69 -0.34 5.92
C ALA A 33 6.80 -0.48 4.39
N GLN A 34 8.02 -0.59 3.86
CA GLN A 34 8.25 -0.74 2.42
C GLN A 34 7.58 -2.00 1.87
N ARG A 35 7.71 -3.15 2.55
CA ARG A 35 7.11 -4.41 2.08
C ARG A 35 5.59 -4.34 1.98
N GLU A 36 4.93 -3.73 2.96
CA GLU A 36 3.47 -3.60 2.93
C GLU A 36 3.01 -2.59 1.87
N ALA A 37 3.70 -1.46 1.73
CA ALA A 37 3.41 -0.47 0.70
C ALA A 37 3.59 -1.03 -0.72
N GLU A 38 4.68 -1.75 -1.00
CA GLU A 38 4.90 -2.39 -2.30
C GLU A 38 3.84 -3.47 -2.61
N ARG A 39 3.38 -4.19 -1.59
CA ARG A 39 2.35 -5.21 -1.76
C ARG A 39 0.99 -4.57 -2.03
N ALA A 40 0.65 -3.50 -1.32
CA ALA A 40 -0.52 -2.68 -1.62
C ALA A 40 -0.45 -2.14 -3.06
N GLN A 41 0.70 -1.61 -3.48
CA GLN A 41 0.90 -1.08 -4.83
C GLN A 41 0.63 -2.14 -5.91
N ARG A 42 1.23 -3.34 -5.80
CA ARG A 42 1.01 -4.43 -6.77
C ARG A 42 -0.45 -4.88 -6.83
N MET A 43 -1.11 -4.95 -5.67
CA MET A 43 -2.53 -5.32 -5.60
C MET A 43 -3.42 -4.28 -6.27
N SER A 44 -3.21 -3.00 -5.95
CA SER A 44 -3.99 -1.89 -6.49
C SER A 44 -3.78 -1.72 -7.99
N GLN A 45 -2.57 -1.98 -8.50
CA GLN A 45 -2.29 -2.05 -9.95
C GLN A 45 -3.04 -3.21 -10.62
N ALA A 46 -2.98 -4.41 -10.05
CA ALA A 46 -3.66 -5.59 -10.60
C ALA A 46 -5.20 -5.43 -10.64
N MET A 47 -5.77 -4.64 -9.73
CA MET A 47 -7.21 -4.35 -9.69
C MET A 47 -7.63 -3.14 -10.51
N GLY A 48 -6.70 -2.29 -10.95
CA GLY A 48 -7.02 -0.95 -11.45
C GLY A 48 -7.60 -0.02 -10.38
N TYR A 49 -7.32 -0.28 -9.10
CA TYR A 49 -7.80 0.52 -7.97
C TYR A 49 -6.95 1.78 -7.80
N TYR A 50 -7.42 2.89 -8.37
CA TYR A 50 -6.68 4.16 -8.41
C TYR A 50 -6.25 4.67 -7.02
N TRP A 51 -7.17 4.72 -6.06
CA TRP A 51 -6.87 5.25 -4.73
C TRP A 51 -5.82 4.43 -3.99
N GLY A 52 -5.92 3.10 -4.04
CA GLY A 52 -4.89 2.25 -3.43
C GLY A 52 -3.53 2.30 -4.13
N GLN A 53 -3.43 2.78 -5.38
CA GLN A 53 -2.13 3.06 -6.02
C GLN A 53 -1.54 4.37 -5.50
N GLN A 54 -2.38 5.38 -5.30
CA GLN A 54 -1.95 6.68 -4.79
C GLN A 54 -1.49 6.57 -3.34
N ASP A 55 -2.29 5.93 -2.49
CA ASP A 55 -1.97 5.80 -1.06
C ASP A 55 -0.68 4.99 -0.83
N ALA A 56 -0.48 3.92 -1.61
CA ALA A 56 0.74 3.12 -1.55
C ALA A 56 1.98 3.90 -2.06
N ALA A 57 1.81 4.70 -3.12
CA ALA A 57 2.89 5.54 -3.64
C ALA A 57 3.31 6.63 -2.63
N GLU A 58 2.37 7.21 -1.89
CA GLU A 58 2.66 8.20 -0.84
C GLU A 58 3.55 7.62 0.26
N VAL A 59 3.25 6.41 0.74
CA VAL A 59 4.11 5.74 1.74
C VAL A 59 5.52 5.50 1.19
N LEU A 60 5.63 5.02 -0.05
CA LEU A 60 6.93 4.73 -0.68
C LEU A 60 7.76 6.00 -0.88
N ALA A 61 7.12 7.10 -1.27
CA ALA A 61 7.78 8.40 -1.40
C ALA A 61 8.32 8.90 -0.05
N GLU A 62 7.53 8.78 1.01
CA GLU A 62 7.94 9.14 2.38
C GLU A 62 9.10 8.27 2.90
N LEU A 63 9.17 6.99 2.52
CA LEU A 63 10.28 6.13 2.90
C LEU A 63 11.57 6.47 2.13
N ALA A 64 11.44 6.89 0.88
CA ALA A 64 12.57 7.30 0.05
C ALA A 64 13.19 8.62 0.52
N THR A 65 12.38 9.58 0.97
CA THR A 65 12.87 10.85 1.54
C THR A 65 13.63 10.64 2.84
N VAL A 66 13.18 9.71 3.70
CA VAL A 66 13.89 9.36 4.95
C VAL A 66 15.20 8.62 4.69
N ALA A 67 15.29 7.79 3.65
CA ALA A 67 16.53 7.07 3.32
C ALA A 67 17.62 7.96 2.70
N GLY A 68 17.25 9.14 2.18
CA GLY A 68 18.17 10.12 1.58
C GLY A 68 18.63 11.23 2.53
N ALA A 69 18.14 11.27 3.77
CA ALA A 69 18.53 12.21 4.82
C ALA A 69 19.56 11.58 5.78
#